data_AF-A0AA39KF04-F1
#
_entry.id   AF-A0AA39KF04-F1
#
_cell.length_a   1.000
_cell.length_b   1.000
_cell.length_c   1.000
_cell.angle_alpha   90.00
_cell.angle_beta   90.00
_cell.angle_gamma   90.00
#
_symmetry.space_group_name_H-M   'P 1'
#
loop_
_entity.id
_entity.type
_entity.pdbx_description
1 polymer ?
#
loop_
_entity_poly.entity_id
_entity_poly.type
_entity_poly.pdbx_seq_one_letter_code
_entity_poly.pdbx_strand_id
1 'polypeptide(L)'
;MPSRRCFLSLCLLCFATLVSCITHSYFMIKEPRESAQWSNDAVNVLQWEKGVWDGVTHFDIEMTRLSEDGITYIAYNVQAFPSSATSLNIYLEDVPTGDDYFMLFINSTHGVMHCLSAKFSIVNATDVSSASASASVTPDSTIPTVTISGSPDPTKGFVTTFASRASSVVWGVDRGQACGSMTLVVGVVLGATMVLW
;
A
#
# COMPACT_ATOMS: atom_id res chain seq x y z
N MET A 1 42.17 22.92 -18.53
CA MET A 1 42.05 21.97 -17.40
C MET A 1 41.20 22.63 -16.32
N PRO A 2 40.05 22.06 -15.92
CA PRO A 2 39.29 22.63 -14.81
C PRO A 2 40.14 22.56 -13.54
N SER A 3 40.14 23.63 -12.74
CA SER A 3 40.96 23.69 -11.53
C SER A 3 40.49 22.61 -10.53
N ARG A 4 41.43 22.04 -9.75
CA ARG A 4 41.13 21.05 -8.70
C ARG A 4 39.96 21.46 -7.78
N ARG A 5 39.74 22.76 -7.61
CA ARG A 5 38.66 23.36 -6.80
C ARG A 5 37.29 23.21 -7.45
N CYS A 6 37.21 23.35 -8.77
CA CYS A 6 35.98 23.19 -9.54
C CYS A 6 35.52 21.71 -9.53
N PHE A 7 36.47 20.78 -9.58
CA PHE A 7 36.20 19.34 -9.52
C PHE A 7 35.66 18.91 -8.14
N LEU A 8 36.22 19.45 -7.05
CA LEU A 8 35.79 19.12 -5.68
C LEU A 8 34.39 19.65 -5.36
N SER A 9 34.09 20.88 -5.79
CA SER A 9 32.78 21.51 -5.59
C SER A 9 31.68 20.80 -6.38
N LEU A 10 31.99 20.35 -7.60
CA LEU A 10 31.08 19.54 -8.42
C LEU A 10 30.81 18.16 -7.78
N CYS A 11 31.84 17.49 -7.22
CA CYS A 11 31.66 16.23 -6.51
C CYS A 11 30.78 16.38 -5.25
N LEU A 12 30.94 17.45 -4.48
CA LEU A 12 30.12 17.74 -3.29
C LEU A 12 28.67 18.07 -3.65
N LEU A 13 28.43 18.82 -4.73
CA LEU A 13 27.07 19.09 -5.23
C LEU A 13 26.38 17.81 -5.71
N CYS A 14 27.11 16.94 -6.44
CA CYS A 14 26.60 15.64 -6.86
C CYS A 14 26.30 14.70 -5.67
N PHE A 15 27.10 14.75 -4.61
CA PHE A 15 26.84 13.97 -3.39
C PHE A 15 25.61 14.49 -2.63
N ALA A 16 25.40 15.81 -2.61
CA ALA A 16 24.22 16.42 -1.99
C ALA A 16 22.91 16.10 -2.75
N THR A 17 22.94 16.01 -4.08
CA THR A 17 21.77 15.59 -4.88
C THR A 17 21.49 14.09 -4.81
N LEU A 18 22.51 13.25 -4.58
CA LEU A 18 22.34 11.81 -4.37
C LEU A 18 21.60 11.47 -3.05
N VAL A 19 21.68 12.34 -2.03
CA VAL A 19 21.02 12.13 -0.73
C VAL A 19 19.52 12.48 -0.76
N SER A 20 19.04 13.20 -1.78
CA SER A 20 17.61 13.52 -1.90
C SER A 20 16.82 12.45 -2.68
N CYS A 21 17.27 11.20 -2.72
CA CYS A 21 16.48 10.14 -3.33
C CYS A 21 15.14 10.05 -2.56
N ILE A 22 14.06 10.43 -3.24
CA ILE A 22 12.71 10.18 -2.74
C ILE A 22 12.61 8.67 -2.68
N THR A 23 12.65 8.11 -1.48
CA THR A 23 12.37 6.70 -1.26
C THR A 23 10.89 6.50 -1.60
N HIS A 24 10.61 6.09 -2.83
CA HIS A 24 9.32 5.48 -3.15
C HIS A 24 9.24 4.19 -2.35
N SER A 25 8.60 4.22 -1.19
CA SER A 25 8.33 2.98 -0.48
C SER A 25 7.28 2.20 -1.26
N TYR A 26 7.54 0.91 -1.32
CA TYR A 26 6.75 -0.05 -2.06
C TYR A 26 5.42 -0.33 -1.35
N PHE A 27 4.31 -0.39 -2.08
CA PHE A 27 3.03 -0.86 -1.55
C PHE A 27 2.49 -1.89 -2.56
N MET A 28 2.37 -3.15 -2.14
CA MET A 28 1.84 -4.24 -2.96
C MET A 28 0.80 -5.05 -2.25
N ILE A 29 -0.06 -5.68 -3.04
CA ILE A 29 -0.91 -6.78 -2.61
C ILE A 29 -0.16 -8.09 -2.88
N LYS A 30 0.01 -8.91 -1.84
CA LYS A 30 0.63 -10.25 -1.89
C LYS A 30 -0.38 -11.33 -2.27
N GLU A 31 -1.59 -11.19 -1.74
CA GLU A 31 -2.72 -12.09 -1.97
C GLU A 31 -3.96 -11.22 -2.19
N PRO A 32 -4.75 -11.45 -3.25
CA PRO A 32 -4.68 -12.59 -4.16
C PRO A 32 -3.52 -12.48 -5.19
N ARG A 33 -2.85 -13.61 -5.45
CA ARG A 33 -1.90 -13.76 -6.57
C ARG A 33 -2.61 -13.86 -7.92
N GLU A 34 -1.84 -13.78 -8.99
CA GLU A 34 -2.33 -14.10 -10.32
C GLU A 34 -2.87 -15.54 -10.37
N SER A 35 -4.03 -15.71 -11.03
CA SER A 35 -4.77 -16.98 -11.10
C SER A 35 -5.28 -17.49 -9.74
N ALA A 36 -5.32 -16.64 -8.72
CA ALA A 36 -5.86 -17.04 -7.45
C ALA A 36 -7.37 -17.29 -7.55
N GLN A 37 -7.85 -18.30 -6.82
CA GLN A 37 -9.26 -18.63 -6.73
C GLN A 37 -9.76 -18.43 -5.31
N TRP A 38 -10.67 -17.48 -5.16
CA TRP A 38 -11.44 -17.23 -3.96
C TRP A 38 -12.77 -17.96 -4.04
N SER A 39 -13.25 -18.40 -2.90
CA SER A 39 -14.47 -19.19 -2.78
C SER A 39 -15.57 -18.38 -2.12
N ASN A 40 -16.79 -18.45 -2.67
CA ASN A 40 -17.99 -18.16 -1.89
C ASN A 40 -18.10 -19.12 -0.70
N ASP A 41 -18.83 -18.67 0.32
CA ASP A 41 -19.10 -19.37 1.59
C ASP A 41 -17.84 -19.79 2.35
N ALA A 42 -16.74 -19.07 2.11
CA ALA A 42 -15.46 -19.32 2.74
C ALA A 42 -14.74 -18.01 3.10
N VAL A 43 -13.84 -18.10 4.07
CA VAL A 43 -12.94 -17.00 4.42
C VAL A 43 -11.73 -17.03 3.50
N ASN A 44 -11.62 -16.00 2.68
CA ASN A 44 -10.49 -15.72 1.81
C ASN A 44 -9.56 -14.70 2.46
N VAL A 45 -8.29 -14.67 2.05
CA VAL A 45 -7.29 -13.79 2.67
C VAL A 45 -6.81 -12.75 1.65
N LEU A 46 -6.97 -11.48 2.02
CA LEU A 46 -6.31 -10.35 1.40
C LEU A 46 -5.06 -10.02 2.22
N GLN A 47 -3.89 -10.02 1.60
CA GLN A 47 -2.63 -9.70 2.27
C GLN A 47 -1.85 -8.68 1.46
N TRP A 48 -1.20 -7.74 2.13
CA TRP A 48 -0.38 -6.72 1.50
C TRP A 48 0.95 -6.54 2.23
N GLU A 49 1.87 -5.89 1.54
CA GLU A 49 3.15 -5.47 2.06
C GLU A 49 3.35 -4.01 1.70
N LYS A 50 3.81 -3.22 2.68
CA LYS A 50 3.97 -1.79 2.54
C LYS A 50 5.28 -1.37 3.20
N GLY A 51 6.05 -0.56 2.50
CA GLY A 51 7.27 0.03 3.02
C GLY A 51 6.97 1.11 4.05
N VAL A 52 7.98 1.44 4.83
CA VAL A 52 7.91 2.49 5.85
C VAL A 52 8.23 3.84 5.18
N TRP A 53 7.66 4.93 5.69
CA TRP A 53 7.97 6.32 5.31
C TRP A 53 7.44 6.83 3.94
N ASP A 54 6.37 6.27 3.36
CA ASP A 54 5.64 6.88 2.22
C ASP A 54 4.74 8.05 2.61
N GLY A 55 4.45 8.22 3.90
CA GLY A 55 3.43 9.18 4.35
C GLY A 55 1.98 8.70 4.19
N VAL A 56 1.76 7.45 3.76
CA VAL A 56 0.42 6.84 3.73
C VAL A 56 0.08 6.36 5.14
N THR A 57 -0.89 7.01 5.76
CA THR A 57 -1.34 6.71 7.14
C THR A 57 -2.62 5.87 7.16
N HIS A 58 -3.43 6.00 6.11
CA HIS A 58 -4.67 5.27 5.91
C HIS A 58 -4.92 5.07 4.42
N PHE A 59 -5.68 4.03 4.10
CA PHE A 59 -6.18 3.72 2.75
C PHE A 59 -7.53 2.99 2.86
N ASP A 60 -8.21 2.93 1.73
CA ASP A 60 -9.48 2.28 1.53
C ASP A 60 -9.26 1.06 0.63
N ILE A 61 -10.08 0.03 0.82
CA ILE A 61 -10.02 -1.24 0.08
C ILE A 61 -11.29 -1.36 -0.74
N GLU A 62 -11.11 -1.53 -2.04
CA GLU A 62 -12.17 -1.71 -3.03
C GLU A 62 -11.89 -3.00 -3.82
N MET A 63 -12.97 -3.70 -4.19
CA MET A 63 -12.94 -4.81 -5.13
C MET A 63 -13.78 -4.46 -6.34
N THR A 64 -13.20 -4.62 -7.52
CA THR A 64 -13.85 -4.27 -8.77
C THR A 64 -13.87 -5.47 -9.69
N ARG A 65 -14.96 -5.60 -10.43
CA ARG A 65 -15.12 -6.57 -11.50
C ARG A 65 -14.95 -5.85 -12.84
N LEU A 66 -14.24 -6.41 -13.80
CA LEU A 66 -13.99 -5.74 -15.10
C LEU A 66 -15.11 -5.91 -16.11
N SER A 67 -15.81 -7.04 -16.09
CA SER A 67 -16.86 -7.40 -17.05
C SER A 67 -18.20 -6.71 -16.78
N GLU A 68 -18.36 -6.16 -15.58
CA GLU A 68 -19.52 -5.40 -15.14
C GLU A 68 -19.00 -4.10 -14.52
N ASP A 69 -19.64 -2.96 -14.75
CA ASP A 69 -19.30 -1.69 -14.08
C ASP A 69 -19.72 -1.77 -12.60
N GLY A 70 -18.95 -2.53 -11.82
CA GLY A 70 -19.30 -2.99 -10.50
C GLY A 70 -18.13 -2.80 -9.53
N ILE A 71 -18.31 -1.88 -8.58
CA ILE A 71 -17.38 -1.65 -7.47
C ILE A 71 -18.03 -2.14 -6.18
N THR A 72 -17.24 -2.83 -5.36
CA THR A 72 -17.60 -3.22 -4.00
C THR A 72 -16.66 -2.51 -3.04
N TYR A 73 -17.20 -1.60 -2.22
CA TYR A 73 -16.44 -0.90 -1.20
C TYR A 73 -16.28 -1.80 0.03
N ILE A 74 -15.08 -2.34 0.26
CA ILE A 74 -14.85 -3.36 1.30
C ILE A 74 -14.59 -2.69 2.64
N ALA A 75 -13.54 -1.87 2.72
CA ALA A 75 -13.11 -1.29 3.98
C ALA A 75 -12.69 0.17 3.82
N TYR A 76 -13.23 1.02 4.69
CA TYR A 76 -12.85 2.41 4.79
C TYR A 76 -11.82 2.63 5.91
N ASN A 77 -10.84 3.49 5.65
CA ASN A 77 -9.89 4.02 6.63
C ASN A 77 -9.03 2.95 7.33
N VAL A 78 -8.54 1.99 6.56
CA VAL A 78 -7.61 0.95 7.02
C VAL A 78 -6.27 1.60 7.39
N GLN A 79 -5.77 1.32 8.60
CA GLN A 79 -4.55 1.92 9.11
C GLN A 79 -3.29 1.35 8.44
N ALA A 80 -2.33 2.22 8.13
CA ALA A 80 -1.12 1.88 7.39
C ALA A 80 0.18 2.15 8.15
N PHE A 81 0.11 2.29 9.48
CA PHE A 81 1.29 2.42 10.35
C PHE A 81 2.09 1.10 10.41
N PRO A 82 3.40 1.14 10.75
CA PRO A 82 4.24 -0.06 10.80
C PRO A 82 3.74 -1.19 11.71
N SER A 83 2.93 -0.88 12.72
CA SER A 83 2.34 -1.86 13.64
C SER A 83 0.91 -2.26 13.27
N SER A 84 0.40 -1.81 12.13
CA SER A 84 -0.97 -2.11 11.68
C SER A 84 -1.02 -3.52 11.08
N ALA A 85 -2.23 -4.09 11.04
CA ALA A 85 -2.44 -5.34 10.33
C ALA A 85 -2.05 -5.18 8.85
N THR A 86 -1.43 -6.23 8.29
CA THR A 86 -1.04 -6.32 6.88
C THR A 86 -1.88 -7.34 6.12
N SER A 87 -3.01 -7.73 6.69
CA SER A 87 -3.96 -8.67 6.13
C SER A 87 -5.37 -8.36 6.58
N LEU A 88 -6.34 -8.85 5.81
CA LEU A 88 -7.77 -8.79 6.09
C LEU A 88 -8.40 -10.11 5.69
N ASN A 89 -9.21 -10.68 6.60
CA ASN A 89 -10.01 -11.86 6.30
C ASN A 89 -11.31 -11.40 5.61
N ILE A 90 -11.66 -12.00 4.48
CA ILE A 90 -12.82 -11.65 3.68
C ILE A 90 -13.69 -12.88 3.51
N TYR A 91 -14.86 -12.89 4.12
CA TYR A 91 -15.89 -13.88 3.86
C TYR A 91 -16.76 -13.42 2.71
N LEU A 92 -16.92 -14.28 1.68
CA LEU A 92 -17.75 -13.99 0.52
C LEU A 92 -19.06 -14.75 0.63
N GLU A 93 -20.18 -14.08 0.39
CA GLU A 93 -21.53 -14.65 0.41
C GLU A 93 -22.28 -14.20 -0.85
N ASP A 94 -22.79 -15.14 -1.66
CA ASP A 94 -23.56 -14.82 -2.87
C ASP A 94 -22.88 -13.82 -3.85
N VAL A 95 -21.55 -13.80 -3.91
CA VAL A 95 -20.82 -12.94 -4.86
C VAL A 95 -20.78 -13.64 -6.23
N PRO A 96 -21.09 -12.94 -7.34
CA PRO A 96 -21.09 -13.55 -8.67
C PRO A 96 -19.76 -14.21 -9.00
N THR A 97 -19.82 -15.44 -9.52
CA THR A 97 -18.60 -16.12 -9.99
C THR A 97 -18.05 -15.41 -11.22
N GLY A 98 -16.73 -15.31 -11.33
CA GLY A 98 -16.04 -14.63 -12.42
C GLY A 98 -14.54 -14.72 -12.26
N ASP A 99 -13.78 -14.48 -13.33
CA ASP A 99 -12.32 -14.54 -13.34
C ASP A 99 -11.66 -13.17 -13.49
N ASP A 100 -12.43 -12.11 -13.24
CA ASP A 100 -12.14 -10.75 -13.66
C ASP A 100 -12.15 -9.75 -12.51
N TYR A 101 -11.93 -10.24 -11.30
CA TYR A 101 -11.85 -9.44 -10.08
C TYR A 101 -10.43 -8.94 -9.84
N PHE A 102 -10.33 -7.74 -9.29
CA PHE A 102 -9.09 -7.17 -8.79
C PHE A 102 -9.35 -6.35 -7.53
N MET A 103 -8.33 -6.26 -6.68
CA MET A 103 -8.33 -5.44 -5.48
C MET A 103 -7.61 -4.13 -5.76
N LEU A 104 -8.18 -3.05 -5.24
CA LEU A 104 -7.67 -1.70 -5.34
C LEU A 104 -7.52 -1.10 -3.96
N PHE A 105 -6.31 -0.62 -3.65
CA PHE A 105 -6.07 0.22 -2.48
C PHE A 105 -5.97 1.65 -2.93
N ILE A 106 -6.82 2.51 -2.38
CA ILE A 106 -6.97 3.90 -2.79
C ILE A 106 -7.16 4.78 -1.56
N ASN A 107 -6.83 6.05 -1.64
CA ASN A 107 -7.36 7.04 -0.72
C ASN A 107 -8.55 7.73 -1.38
N SER A 108 -9.79 7.38 -1.01
CA SER A 108 -10.99 7.90 -1.68
C SER A 108 -11.19 9.41 -1.45
N THR A 109 -10.53 10.01 -0.45
CA THR A 109 -10.59 11.47 -0.21
C THR A 109 -9.80 12.26 -1.25
N HIS A 110 -8.63 11.75 -1.65
CA HIS A 110 -7.74 12.41 -2.62
C HIS A 110 -7.72 11.75 -4.00
N GLY A 111 -8.40 10.60 -4.16
CA GLY A 111 -8.39 9.81 -5.39
C GLY A 111 -7.04 9.20 -5.73
N VAL A 112 -6.15 9.02 -4.74
CA VAL A 112 -4.79 8.52 -4.97
C VAL A 112 -4.78 6.99 -4.84
N MET A 113 -4.58 6.30 -5.96
CA MET A 113 -4.36 4.86 -5.96
C MET A 113 -2.98 4.53 -5.39
N HIS A 114 -2.93 3.62 -4.43
CA HIS A 114 -1.71 3.14 -3.80
C HIS A 114 -1.18 1.86 -4.47
N CYS A 115 -2.04 0.86 -4.67
CA CYS A 115 -1.68 -0.37 -5.35
C CYS A 115 -2.91 -1.10 -5.91
N LEU A 116 -2.64 -2.01 -6.84
CA LEU A 116 -3.62 -2.86 -7.51
C LEU A 116 -3.13 -4.31 -7.49
N SER A 117 -4.02 -5.27 -7.25
CA SER A 117 -3.67 -6.69 -7.28
C SER A 117 -3.60 -7.23 -8.70
N ALA A 118 -3.07 -8.45 -8.84
CA ALA A 118 -3.31 -9.25 -10.02
C ALA A 118 -4.81 -9.64 -10.12
N LYS A 119 -5.23 -10.00 -11.32
CA LYS A 119 -6.58 -10.53 -11.58
C LYS A 119 -6.75 -11.89 -10.90
N PHE A 120 -7.88 -12.09 -10.23
CA PHE A 120 -8.22 -13.33 -9.55
C PHE A 120 -9.66 -13.72 -9.86
N SER A 121 -10.01 -14.97 -9.56
CA SER A 121 -11.35 -15.50 -9.78
C SER A 121 -12.10 -15.75 -8.48
N ILE A 122 -13.40 -15.53 -8.50
CA ILE A 122 -14.34 -15.97 -7.47
C ILE A 122 -15.11 -17.15 -8.05
N VAL A 123 -15.08 -18.27 -7.35
CA VAL A 123 -15.76 -19.52 -7.72
C VAL A 123 -16.74 -19.91 -6.63
N ASN A 124 -17.67 -20.81 -6.95
CA ASN A 124 -18.59 -21.34 -5.95
C ASN A 124 -17.86 -22.30 -5.00
N ALA A 125 -18.37 -22.47 -3.77
CA ALA A 125 -17.76 -23.33 -2.76
C ALA A 125 -17.51 -24.77 -3.23
N THR A 126 -18.38 -25.28 -4.11
CA THR A 126 -18.31 -26.63 -4.66
C THR A 126 -17.26 -26.80 -5.76
N ASP A 127 -16.81 -25.70 -6.38
CA ASP A 127 -16.03 -25.73 -7.62
C ASP A 127 -14.53 -25.50 -7.36
N VAL A 128 -14.16 -25.22 -6.11
CA VAL A 128 -12.78 -25.04 -5.69
C VAL A 128 -12.04 -26.38 -5.77
N SER A 129 -11.29 -26.59 -6.85
CA SER A 129 -10.36 -27.71 -6.93
C SER A 129 -9.24 -27.51 -5.91
N SER A 130 -8.94 -28.51 -5.08
CA SER A 130 -7.93 -28.44 -4.01
C SER A 130 -6.51 -28.07 -4.49
N ALA A 131 -6.25 -28.17 -5.81
CA ALA A 131 -5.00 -27.75 -6.46
C ALA A 131 -4.97 -26.27 -6.91
N SER A 132 -6.13 -25.60 -6.96
CA SER A 132 -6.33 -24.23 -7.47
C SER A 132 -6.82 -23.27 -6.39
N ALA A 133 -7.34 -23.79 -5.26
CA ALA A 133 -7.66 -23.02 -4.08
C ALA A 133 -6.43 -22.23 -3.65
N SER A 134 -6.50 -20.90 -3.64
CA SER A 134 -5.39 -20.05 -3.21
C SER A 134 -5.26 -19.98 -1.69
N ALA A 135 -5.40 -21.14 -1.05
CA ALA A 135 -5.12 -21.37 0.36
C ALA A 135 -3.60 -21.37 0.64
N SER A 136 -2.81 -20.57 -0.08
CA SER A 136 -1.40 -20.33 0.24
C SER A 136 -1.26 -19.67 1.60
N VAL A 137 -2.28 -18.91 2.03
CA VAL A 137 -2.32 -18.19 3.30
C VAL A 137 -3.58 -18.58 4.07
N THR A 138 -3.38 -19.15 5.25
CA THR A 138 -4.47 -19.45 6.19
C THR A 138 -4.97 -18.18 6.87
N PRO A 139 -6.30 -18.02 7.04
CA PRO A 139 -6.87 -16.90 7.77
C PRO A 139 -6.30 -16.79 9.20
N ASP A 140 -5.89 -15.59 9.59
CA ASP A 140 -5.43 -15.32 10.95
C ASP A 140 -6.63 -14.96 11.83
N SER A 141 -6.92 -15.79 12.83
CA SER A 141 -8.03 -15.58 13.77
C SER A 141 -7.96 -14.29 14.60
N THR A 142 -6.80 -13.62 14.65
CA THR A 142 -6.62 -12.34 15.35
C THR A 142 -7.04 -11.14 14.51
N ILE A 143 -7.25 -11.34 13.21
CA ILE A 143 -7.67 -10.32 12.25
C ILE A 143 -9.18 -10.39 12.04
N PRO A 144 -9.91 -9.26 12.06
CA PRO A 144 -11.34 -9.26 11.84
C PRO A 144 -11.71 -9.79 10.46
N THR A 145 -12.83 -10.50 10.39
CA THR A 145 -13.42 -10.97 9.13
C THR A 145 -14.48 -9.97 8.65
N VAL A 146 -14.37 -9.57 7.38
CA VAL A 146 -15.32 -8.70 6.69
C VAL A 146 -16.18 -9.55 5.76
N THR A 147 -17.50 -9.47 5.91
CA THR A 147 -18.44 -10.22 5.08
C THR A 147 -18.91 -9.37 3.91
N ILE A 148 -18.62 -9.80 2.69
CA ILE A 148 -19.09 -9.19 1.45
C ILE A 148 -20.23 -10.03 0.90
N SER A 149 -21.37 -9.41 0.65
CA SER A 149 -22.58 -10.11 0.19
C SER A 149 -23.14 -9.54 -1.12
N GLY A 150 -23.42 -10.41 -2.08
CA GLY A 150 -24.12 -10.08 -3.33
C GLY A 150 -23.23 -9.49 -4.43
N SER A 151 -23.87 -9.08 -5.53
CA SER A 151 -23.18 -8.47 -6.68
C SER A 151 -22.56 -7.11 -6.35
N PRO A 152 -21.45 -6.74 -7.03
CA PRO A 152 -20.88 -5.40 -6.94
C PRO A 152 -21.92 -4.31 -7.24
N ASP A 153 -22.00 -3.31 -6.36
CA ASP A 153 -23.00 -2.24 -6.42
C ASP A 153 -22.37 -0.92 -5.93
N PRO A 154 -22.06 0.02 -6.83
CA PRO A 154 -21.41 1.27 -6.48
C PRO A 154 -22.30 2.24 -5.68
N THR A 155 -23.59 1.92 -5.50
CA THR A 155 -24.50 2.72 -4.67
C THR A 155 -24.44 2.33 -3.19
N LYS A 156 -23.87 1.17 -2.87
CA LYS A 156 -23.67 0.74 -1.49
C LYS A 156 -22.43 1.41 -0.89
N GLY A 157 -22.49 1.71 0.40
CA GLY A 157 -21.33 2.21 1.14
C GLY A 157 -20.32 1.11 1.47
N PHE A 158 -19.26 1.49 2.18
CA PHE A 158 -18.27 0.56 2.68
C PHE A 158 -18.87 -0.49 3.63
N VAL A 159 -18.51 -1.76 3.41
CA VAL A 159 -18.94 -2.88 4.27
C VAL A 159 -18.41 -2.71 5.69
N THR A 160 -17.16 -2.27 5.85
CA THR A 160 -16.58 -1.97 7.16
C THR A 160 -15.90 -0.61 7.20
N THR A 161 -15.86 -0.01 8.38
CA THR A 161 -15.13 1.25 8.63
C THR A 161 -14.25 1.07 9.86
N PHE A 162 -12.96 1.24 9.68
CA PHE A 162 -12.02 1.21 10.80
C PHE A 162 -11.98 2.58 11.49
N ALA A 163 -12.07 2.56 12.82
CA ALA A 163 -11.94 3.77 13.61
C ALA A 163 -10.54 4.39 13.40
N SER A 164 -10.49 5.71 13.23
CA SER A 164 -9.22 6.42 13.25
C SER A 164 -8.63 6.32 14.67
N ARG A 165 -7.50 5.61 14.81
CA ARG A 165 -6.70 5.74 16.03
C ARG A 165 -6.01 7.10 15.98
N ALA A 166 -6.06 7.84 17.08
CA ALA A 166 -5.27 9.05 17.22
C ALA A 166 -3.80 8.69 17.00
N SER A 167 -3.23 9.12 15.87
CA SER A 167 -1.80 9.09 15.67
C SER A 167 -1.18 9.98 16.72
N SER A 168 -0.59 9.41 17.77
CA SER A 168 0.44 10.13 18.49
C SER A 168 1.57 10.32 17.48
N VAL A 169 1.64 11.50 16.87
CA VAL A 169 2.84 11.93 16.14
C VAL A 169 3.93 12.01 17.19
N VAL A 170 4.65 10.90 17.38
CA VAL A 170 5.96 10.96 17.98
C VAL A 170 6.79 11.66 16.91
N TRP A 171 7.08 12.93 17.12
CA TRP A 171 8.14 13.65 16.41
C TRP A 171 9.47 13.00 16.81
N GLY A 172 9.68 11.76 16.38
CA GLY A 172 11.00 11.20 16.27
C GLY A 172 11.68 12.05 15.23
N VAL A 173 12.54 12.97 15.66
CA VAL A 173 13.59 13.48 14.80
C VAL A 173 14.46 12.26 14.52
N ASP A 174 14.08 11.48 13.50
CA ASP A 174 14.86 10.33 13.11
C ASP A 174 16.23 10.82 12.70
N ARG A 175 17.25 10.13 13.21
CA ARG A 175 18.66 10.49 13.02
C ARG A 175 19.01 10.72 11.55
N GLY A 176 18.26 10.15 10.60
CA GLY A 176 18.41 10.39 9.15
C GLY A 176 18.05 11.82 8.71
N GLN A 177 16.96 12.40 9.22
CA GLN A 177 16.46 13.71 8.78
C GLN A 177 17.24 14.87 9.43
N ALA A 178 17.70 14.70 10.67
CA ALA A 178 18.64 15.61 11.32
C ALA A 178 20.02 15.61 10.63
N CYS A 179 20.54 14.44 10.25
CA CYS A 179 21.79 14.35 9.52
C CYS A 179 21.69 15.01 8.13
N GLY A 180 20.58 14.83 7.40
CA GLY A 180 20.40 15.44 6.07
C GLY A 180 20.35 16.97 6.10
N SER A 181 19.59 17.53 7.04
CA SER A 181 19.44 18.99 7.18
C SER A 181 20.71 19.67 7.70
N MET A 182 21.45 19.04 8.63
CA MET A 182 22.71 19.58 9.11
C MET A 182 23.83 19.50 8.05
N THR A 183 23.82 18.47 7.19
CA THR A 183 24.79 18.34 6.08
C THR A 183 24.57 19.38 4.98
N LEU A 184 23.32 19.73 4.68
CA LEU A 184 22.98 20.79 3.71
C LEU A 184 23.50 22.16 4.16
N VAL A 185 23.29 22.53 5.42
CA VAL A 185 23.75 23.83 5.95
C VAL A 185 25.28 23.90 5.96
N VAL A 186 25.97 22.84 6.39
CA VAL A 186 27.43 22.78 6.38
C VAL A 186 27.99 22.82 4.95
N GLY A 187 27.37 22.09 4.01
CA GLY A 187 27.77 22.09 2.60
C GLY A 187 27.62 23.47 1.94
N VAL A 188 26.54 24.20 2.23
CA VAL A 188 26.30 25.55 1.69
C VAL A 188 27.29 26.56 2.29
N VAL A 189 27.57 26.50 3.60
CA VAL A 189 28.51 27.41 4.26
C VAL A 189 29.96 27.15 3.82
N LEU A 190 30.36 25.88 3.71
CA LEU A 190 31.68 25.52 3.19
C LEU A 190 31.83 25.85 1.70
N GLY A 191 30.77 25.65 0.90
CA GLY A 191 30.74 26.05 -0.50
C GLY A 191 30.86 27.57 -0.69
N ALA A 192 30.13 28.36 0.11
CA ALA A 192 30.17 29.82 0.05
C ALA A 192 31.54 30.39 0.49
N THR A 193 32.13 29.83 1.55
CA THR A 193 33.46 30.28 2.04
C THR A 193 34.60 29.95 1.08
N MET A 194 34.48 28.90 0.25
CA MET A 194 35.46 28.55 -0.78
C MET A 194 35.38 29.40 -2.07
N VAL A 195 34.31 30.18 -2.26
CA VAL A 195 34.12 31.08 -3.42
C VAL A 195 34.52 32.53 -3.09
N LEU A 196 34.61 32.89 -1.82
CA LEU A 196 34.90 34.26 -1.35
C LEU A 196 36.40 34.61 -1.22
N TRP A 197 37.32 33.78 -1.75
CA TRP A 197 38.77 34.04 -1.80
C TRP A 197 39.39 33.73 -3.16
#